data_AF-A0A6P1ZNC6-F1
#
_entry.id   AF-A0A6P1ZNC6-F1
#
_cell.length_a   1.000
_cell.length_b   1.000
_cell.length_c   1.000
_cell.angle_alpha   90.00
_cell.angle_beta   90.00
_cell.angle_gamma   90.00
#
_symmetry.space_group_name_H-M   'P 1'
#
loop_
_entity.id
_entity.type
_entity.pdbx_description
1 polymer ?
#
loop_
_entity_poly.entity_id
_entity_poly.type
_entity_poly.pdbx_seq_one_letter_code
_entity_poly.pdbx_strand_id
1 'polypeptide(L)'
;MTSGLKTPSSYYIELMTIFPPRPITNNDELIATQSRINGILDQGNLTQDDRDYLKVLATLVYDYEESHELIPTLQGVECLQALLEESNLQPQDLADILESESTVLDIFNGKRQLTVMEIQKLANFFQISPTYLEISPRKCQN
;
A
#
# COMPACT_ATOMS: atom_id res chain seq x y z
N MET A 1 42.37 6.29 3.59
CA MET A 1 41.68 7.38 2.86
C MET A 1 40.18 7.07 2.89
N THR A 2 39.47 7.48 3.93
CA THR A 2 37.99 7.37 4.04
C THR A 2 37.31 8.65 3.56
N SER A 3 37.89 9.27 2.54
CA SER A 3 37.42 10.52 1.96
C SER A 3 36.08 10.25 1.26
N GLY A 4 34.98 10.58 1.94
CA GLY A 4 33.61 10.32 1.45
C GLY A 4 32.66 9.72 2.50
N LEU A 5 33.17 9.21 3.63
CA LEU A 5 32.30 8.75 4.72
C LEU A 5 31.75 9.95 5.51
N LYS A 6 30.43 10.01 5.68
CA LYS A 6 29.80 10.92 6.65
C LYS A 6 30.36 10.56 8.02
N THR A 7 30.95 11.53 8.71
CA THR A 7 31.33 11.34 10.11
C THR A 7 30.05 11.46 10.93
N PRO A 8 29.60 10.41 11.63
CA PRO A 8 28.36 10.48 12.39
C PRO A 8 28.53 11.49 13.53
N SER A 9 27.53 12.35 13.71
CA SER A 9 27.49 13.23 14.87
C SER A 9 27.32 12.42 16.15
N SER A 10 27.64 13.00 17.30
CA SER A 10 27.36 12.36 18.60
C SER A 10 25.87 12.04 18.78
N TYR A 11 25.01 12.92 18.26
CA TYR A 11 23.56 12.73 18.29
C TYR A 11 23.11 11.53 17.44
N TYR A 12 23.66 11.38 16.23
CA TYR A 12 23.37 10.21 15.38
C TYR A 12 23.79 8.90 16.05
N ILE A 13 24.97 8.89 16.71
CA ILE A 13 25.42 7.72 17.49
C ILE A 13 24.47 7.42 18.66
N GLU A 14 23.95 8.44 19.33
CA GLU A 14 22.95 8.27 20.39
C GLU A 14 21.66 7.64 19.85
N LEU A 15 21.15 8.11 18.71
CA LEU A 15 19.98 7.50 18.04
C LEU A 15 20.20 6.00 17.77
N MET A 16 21.36 5.65 17.20
CA MET A 16 21.74 4.26 16.92
C MET A 16 21.97 3.43 18.19
N THR A 17 22.34 4.05 19.30
CA THR A 17 22.56 3.33 20.57
C THR A 17 21.24 3.05 21.27
N ILE A 18 20.30 3.99 21.23
CA ILE A 18 18.96 3.84 21.80
C ILE A 18 18.16 2.76 21.07
N PHE A 19 18.26 2.72 19.74
CA PHE A 19 17.59 1.71 18.92
C PHE A 19 18.52 1.26 17.79
N PRO A 20 19.34 0.22 17.99
CA PRO A 20 20.26 -0.22 16.95
C PRO A 20 19.51 -0.82 15.75
N PRO A 21 19.69 -0.30 14.52
CA PRO A 21 19.01 -0.84 13.35
C PRO A 21 19.48 -2.27 13.06
N ARG A 22 18.53 -3.19 12.88
CA ARG A 22 18.74 -4.60 12.53
C ARG A 22 17.70 -5.02 11.50
N PRO A 23 18.00 -5.98 10.59
CA PRO A 23 17.00 -6.56 9.72
C PRO A 23 15.80 -7.04 10.51
N ILE A 24 14.60 -6.70 10.03
CA ILE A 24 13.33 -7.10 10.65
C ILE A 24 12.99 -8.50 10.15
N THR A 25 12.63 -9.40 11.07
CA THR A 25 12.38 -10.82 10.79
C THR A 25 11.03 -11.31 11.26
N ASN A 26 10.30 -10.47 12.00
CA ASN A 26 8.98 -10.80 12.53
C ASN A 26 8.16 -9.52 12.77
N ASN A 27 6.87 -9.72 13.03
CA ASN A 27 5.91 -8.64 13.20
C ASN A 27 6.17 -7.79 14.46
N ASP A 28 6.70 -8.36 15.53
CA ASP A 28 6.99 -7.60 16.76
C ASP A 28 8.14 -6.61 16.54
N GLU A 29 9.16 -7.02 15.79
CA GLU A 29 10.26 -6.15 15.35
C GLU A 29 9.78 -5.05 14.39
N LEU A 30 8.83 -5.37 13.50
CA LEU A 30 8.19 -4.39 12.62
C LEU A 30 7.48 -3.31 13.44
N ILE A 31 6.61 -3.71 14.37
CA ILE A 31 5.84 -2.80 15.23
C ILE A 31 6.79 -1.93 16.07
N ALA A 32 7.84 -2.51 16.64
CA ALA A 32 8.83 -1.76 17.41
C ALA A 32 9.55 -0.71 16.55
N THR A 33 9.93 -1.08 15.32
CA THR A 33 10.61 -0.17 14.38
C THR A 33 9.70 0.96 13.91
N GLN A 34 8.45 0.65 13.54
CA GLN A 34 7.43 1.64 13.18
C GLN A 34 7.14 2.59 14.35
N SER A 35 7.04 2.07 15.58
CA SER A 35 6.87 2.88 16.79
C SER A 35 8.04 3.83 17.01
N ARG A 36 9.27 3.38 16.74
CA ARG A 36 10.46 4.24 16.82
C ARG A 36 10.45 5.33 15.76
N ILE A 37 10.05 5.01 14.52
CA ILE A 37 9.90 5.98 13.44
C ILE A 37 8.89 7.06 13.84
N ASN A 38 7.69 6.66 14.27
CA ASN A 38 6.63 7.59 14.66
C ASN A 38 7.09 8.52 15.79
N GLY A 39 7.72 7.97 16.83
CA GLY A 39 8.22 8.77 17.95
C GLY A 39 9.26 9.82 17.58
N ILE A 40 10.01 9.64 16.48
CA ILE A 40 10.92 10.67 15.95
C ILE A 40 10.14 11.69 15.10
N LEU A 41 9.23 11.22 14.23
CA LEU A 41 8.40 12.09 13.38
C LEU A 41 7.52 13.06 14.20
N ASP A 42 6.97 12.59 15.32
CA ASP A 42 6.10 13.37 16.21
C ASP A 42 6.83 14.56 16.87
N GLN A 43 8.16 14.59 16.86
CA GLN A 43 8.95 15.71 17.40
C GLN A 43 8.87 16.97 16.53
N GLY A 44 8.47 16.85 15.26
CA GLY A 44 8.25 17.95 14.31
C GLY A 44 9.50 18.67 13.78
N ASN A 45 10.55 18.81 14.60
CA ASN A 45 11.79 19.50 14.25
C ASN A 45 12.92 18.52 13.87
N LEU A 46 12.80 17.88 12.70
CA LEU A 46 13.74 16.86 12.25
C LEU A 46 15.06 17.45 11.74
N THR A 47 16.17 17.07 12.38
CA THR A 47 17.54 17.36 11.93
C THR A 47 17.91 16.51 10.70
N GLN A 48 19.07 16.80 10.08
CA GLN A 48 19.57 15.95 9.01
C GLN A 48 19.92 14.54 9.49
N ASP A 49 20.41 14.40 10.73
CA ASP A 49 20.75 13.12 11.33
C ASP A 49 19.49 12.28 11.60
N ASP A 50 18.39 12.91 12.04
CA ASP A 50 17.10 12.24 12.17
C ASP A 50 16.62 11.69 10.83
N ARG A 51 16.72 12.50 9.78
CA ARG A 51 16.30 12.11 8.43
C ARG A 51 17.14 10.95 7.89
N ASP A 52 18.46 11.01 8.08
CA ASP A 52 19.37 9.95 7.67
C ASP A 52 19.08 8.65 8.45
N TYR A 53 18.80 8.75 9.74
CA TYR A 53 18.46 7.60 10.60
C TYR A 53 17.09 7.01 10.25
N LEU A 54 16.07 7.85 10.10
CA LEU A 54 14.72 7.46 9.65
C LEU A 54 14.76 6.76 8.29
N LYS A 55 15.61 7.23 7.37
CA LYS A 55 15.78 6.58 6.07
C LYS A 55 16.28 5.14 6.19
N VAL A 56 17.22 4.89 7.12
CA VAL A 56 17.69 3.52 7.39
C VAL A 56 16.55 2.66 7.92
N LEU A 57 15.83 3.12 8.95
CA LEU A 57 14.72 2.37 9.53
C LEU A 57 13.60 2.10 8.50
N ALA A 58 13.23 3.10 7.70
CA ALA A 58 12.22 2.96 6.65
C ALA A 58 12.63 1.93 5.59
N THR A 59 13.92 1.84 5.27
CA THR A 59 14.43 0.82 4.34
C THR A 59 14.27 -0.59 4.91
N LEU A 60 14.47 -0.77 6.22
CA LEU A 60 14.29 -2.07 6.89
C LEU A 60 12.81 -2.48 6.94
N VAL A 61 11.92 -1.52 7.21
CA VAL A 61 10.47 -1.72 7.16
C VAL A 61 10.05 -2.15 5.76
N TYR A 62 10.50 -1.42 4.73
CA TYR A 62 10.21 -1.75 3.33
C TYR A 62 10.66 -3.15 2.93
N ASP A 63 11.90 -3.53 3.26
CA ASP A 63 12.45 -4.87 2.94
C ASP A 63 11.63 -6.01 3.59
N TYR A 64 11.17 -5.80 4.82
CA TYR A 64 10.30 -6.76 5.50
C TYR A 64 8.89 -6.80 4.91
N GLU A 65 8.24 -5.65 4.70
CA GLU A 65 6.89 -5.57 4.14
C GLU A 65 6.84 -6.08 2.69
N GLU A 66 7.86 -5.81 1.86
CA GLU A 66 7.94 -6.34 0.49
C GLU A 66 7.95 -7.87 0.47
N SER A 67 8.54 -8.51 1.48
CA SER A 67 8.62 -9.96 1.58
C SER A 67 7.48 -10.63 2.36
N HIS A 68 6.79 -9.89 3.25
CA HIS A 68 5.80 -10.44 4.19
C HIS A 68 4.39 -9.89 4.01
N GLU A 69 4.23 -8.65 3.56
CA GLU A 69 2.94 -8.06 3.27
C GLU A 69 2.64 -8.19 1.78
N LEU A 70 1.82 -9.18 1.46
CA LEU A 70 1.02 -9.14 0.25
C LEU A 70 0.11 -7.92 0.40
N ILE A 71 0.51 -6.76 -0.14
CA ILE A 71 -0.43 -5.66 -0.39
C ILE A 71 -1.63 -6.32 -1.05
N PRO A 72 -2.82 -6.32 -0.43
CA PRO A 72 -3.97 -6.97 -1.04
C PRO A 72 -4.22 -6.22 -2.34
N THR A 73 -3.87 -6.85 -3.46
CA THR A 73 -4.26 -6.34 -4.78
C THR A 73 -5.78 -6.43 -4.81
N LEU A 74 -6.42 -5.30 -4.51
CA LEU A 74 -7.85 -5.11 -4.73
C LEU A 74 -8.09 -5.41 -6.21
N GLN A 75 -8.87 -6.45 -6.47
CA GLN A 75 -9.16 -6.91 -7.82
C GLN A 75 -10.66 -7.08 -8.02
N GLY A 76 -11.12 -6.81 -9.24
CA GLY A 76 -12.52 -6.98 -9.62
C GLY A 76 -13.45 -6.13 -8.76
N VAL A 77 -14.37 -6.80 -8.05
CA VAL A 77 -15.45 -6.14 -7.29
C VAL A 77 -14.91 -5.36 -6.08
N GLU A 78 -13.88 -5.86 -5.41
CA GLU A 78 -13.27 -5.17 -4.26
C GLU A 78 -12.63 -3.84 -4.69
N CYS A 79 -11.96 -3.82 -5.85
CA CYS A 79 -11.43 -2.60 -6.45
C CYS A 79 -12.56 -1.62 -6.80
N LEU A 80 -13.64 -2.12 -7.40
CA LEU A 80 -14.83 -1.32 -7.71
C LEU A 80 -15.48 -0.69 -6.48
N GLN A 81 -15.59 -1.44 -5.37
CA GLN A 81 -16.11 -0.91 -4.11
C GLN A 81 -15.26 0.24 -3.59
N ALA A 82 -13.94 0.07 -3.55
CA ALA A 82 -13.02 1.12 -3.14
C ALA A 82 -13.12 2.37 -4.03
N LEU A 83 -13.21 2.20 -5.35
CA LEU A 83 -13.36 3.31 -6.30
C LEU A 83 -14.68 4.07 -6.11
N LEU A 84 -15.78 3.36 -5.81
CA LEU A 84 -17.06 3.97 -5.49
C LEU A 84 -16.99 4.79 -4.20
N GLU A 85 -16.37 4.24 -3.15
CA GLU A 85 -16.18 4.95 -1.87
C GLU A 85 -15.34 6.23 -2.05
N GLU A 86 -14.19 6.13 -2.73
CA GLU A 86 -13.33 7.29 -3.01
C GLU A 86 -14.03 8.34 -3.88
N SER A 87 -14.86 7.90 -4.82
CA SER A 87 -15.60 8.79 -5.72
C SER A 87 -16.92 9.30 -5.13
N ASN A 88 -17.30 8.89 -3.91
CA ASN A 88 -18.60 9.14 -3.30
C ASN A 88 -19.80 8.73 -4.18
N LEU A 89 -19.65 7.64 -4.94
CA LEU A 89 -20.67 7.09 -5.82
C LEU A 89 -21.34 5.87 -5.18
N GLN A 90 -22.60 5.65 -5.52
CA GLN A 90 -23.32 4.44 -5.17
C GLN A 90 -23.23 3.43 -6.32
N PRO A 91 -23.36 2.11 -6.05
CA PRO A 91 -23.39 1.10 -7.11
C PRO A 91 -24.44 1.41 -8.20
N GLN A 92 -25.59 1.97 -7.79
CA GLN A 92 -26.67 2.38 -8.69
C GLN A 92 -26.23 3.40 -9.75
N ASP A 93 -25.25 4.26 -9.43
CA ASP A 93 -24.72 5.24 -10.37
C ASP A 93 -23.92 4.60 -11.52
N LEU A 94 -23.56 3.31 -11.38
CA LEU A 94 -22.93 2.54 -12.44
C LEU A 94 -23.94 1.91 -13.42
N ALA A 95 -25.25 2.06 -13.19
CA ALA A 95 -26.28 1.47 -14.04
C ALA A 95 -26.21 1.98 -15.49
N ASP A 96 -25.82 3.24 -15.70
CA ASP A 96 -25.63 3.81 -17.04
C ASP A 96 -24.46 3.15 -17.79
N ILE A 97 -23.46 2.66 -17.06
CA ILE A 97 -22.26 2.03 -17.62
C ILE A 97 -22.48 0.52 -17.83
N LEU A 98 -23.13 -0.12 -16.84
CA LEU A 98 -23.41 -1.55 -16.76
C LEU A 98 -24.80 -1.94 -17.29
N GLU A 99 -25.48 -1.00 -17.96
CA GLU A 99 -26.74 -1.14 -18.69
C GLU A 99 -28.00 -1.41 -17.84
N SER A 100 -27.87 -1.89 -16.60
CA SER A 100 -28.98 -2.10 -15.68
C SER A 100 -28.55 -2.15 -14.21
N GLU A 101 -29.37 -1.59 -13.31
CA GLU A 101 -29.21 -1.73 -11.85
C GLU A 101 -29.20 -3.21 -11.40
N SER A 102 -29.94 -4.07 -12.09
CA SER A 102 -29.96 -5.51 -11.78
C SER A 102 -28.60 -6.17 -12.02
N THR A 103 -27.96 -5.81 -13.14
CA THR A 103 -26.60 -6.24 -13.49
C THR A 103 -25.60 -5.76 -12.46
N VAL A 104 -25.67 -4.49 -12.05
CA VAL A 104 -24.81 -3.93 -11.01
C VAL A 104 -24.90 -4.81 -9.76
N LEU A 105 -26.10 -5.01 -9.21
CA LEU A 105 -26.29 -5.78 -7.99
C LEU A 105 -25.80 -7.23 -8.14
N ASP A 106 -26.02 -7.87 -9.29
CA ASP A 106 -25.53 -9.23 -9.53
C ASP A 106 -24.00 -9.31 -9.56
N ILE A 107 -23.31 -8.28 -10.05
CA ILE A 107 -21.84 -8.18 -10.01
C ILE A 107 -21.35 -8.00 -8.58
N PHE A 108 -21.91 -7.05 -7.83
CA PHE A 108 -21.50 -6.79 -6.44
C PHE A 108 -21.84 -7.95 -5.50
N ASN A 109 -22.89 -8.72 -5.80
CA ASN A 109 -23.24 -9.95 -5.07
C ASN A 109 -22.45 -11.19 -5.54
N GLY A 110 -21.54 -11.05 -6.52
CA GLY A 110 -20.72 -12.15 -7.03
C GLY A 110 -21.48 -13.20 -7.85
N LYS A 111 -22.74 -12.93 -8.23
CA LYS A 111 -23.55 -13.82 -9.07
C LYS A 111 -23.13 -13.77 -10.54
N ARG A 112 -22.51 -12.65 -10.95
CA ARG A 112 -22.06 -12.40 -12.32
C ARG A 112 -20.65 -11.79 -12.32
N GLN A 113 -19.83 -12.19 -13.29
CA GLN A 113 -18.55 -11.52 -13.55
C GLN A 113 -18.69 -10.39 -14.57
N LEU A 114 -17.83 -9.39 -14.46
CA LEU A 114 -17.71 -8.33 -15.46
C LEU A 114 -17.23 -8.89 -16.80
N THR A 115 -17.85 -8.43 -17.88
CA THR A 115 -17.37 -8.70 -19.23
C THR A 115 -16.19 -7.78 -19.59
N VAL A 116 -15.39 -8.17 -20.58
CA VAL A 116 -14.25 -7.36 -21.06
C VAL A 116 -14.69 -5.96 -21.49
N MET A 117 -15.86 -5.83 -22.12
CA MET A 117 -16.40 -4.53 -22.53
C MET A 117 -16.79 -3.66 -21.32
N GLU A 118 -17.43 -4.23 -20.30
CA GLU A 118 -17.78 -3.51 -19.06
C GLU A 118 -16.53 -3.07 -18.30
N ILE A 119 -15.52 -3.94 -18.21
CA ILE A 119 -14.20 -3.62 -17.63
C ILE A 119 -13.59 -2.40 -18.33
N GLN A 120 -13.59 -2.36 -19.66
CA GLN A 120 -13.04 -1.23 -20.41
C GLN A 120 -13.83 0.06 -20.18
N LYS A 121 -15.17 -0.01 -20.16
CA LYS A 121 -16.00 1.17 -19.88
C LYS A 121 -15.74 1.71 -18.48
N LEU A 122 -15.67 0.85 -17.47
CA LEU A 122 -15.39 1.23 -16.09
C LEU A 122 -13.96 1.76 -15.91
N ALA A 123 -12.97 1.10 -16.53
CA ALA A 123 -11.59 1.55 -16.51
C ALA A 123 -11.43 2.96 -17.11
N ASN A 124 -12.14 3.26 -18.20
CA ASN A 124 -12.17 4.59 -18.80
C ASN A 124 -12.87 5.61 -17.91
N PHE A 125 -13.95 5.23 -17.23
CA PHE A 125 -14.69 6.11 -16.33
C PHE A 125 -13.86 6.50 -15.10
N PHE A 126 -13.21 5.53 -14.45
CA PHE A 126 -12.36 5.74 -13.29
C PHE A 126 -10.91 6.13 -13.63
N GLN A 127 -10.55 6.16 -14.92
CA GLN A 127 -9.20 6.46 -15.43
C GLN A 127 -8.10 5.54 -14.86
N ILE A 128 -8.41 4.25 -14.74
CA ILE A 128 -7.48 3.22 -14.22
C ILE A 128 -7.13 2.17 -15.29
N SER A 129 -6.13 1.34 -15.00
CA SER A 129 -5.84 0.18 -15.85
C SER A 129 -6.96 -0.88 -15.76
N PRO A 130 -7.46 -1.42 -16.89
CA PRO A 130 -8.40 -2.54 -16.91
C PRO A 130 -7.98 -3.74 -16.06
N THR A 131 -6.67 -3.98 -15.92
CA THR A 131 -6.09 -5.10 -15.17
C THR A 131 -6.51 -5.14 -13.71
N TYR A 132 -6.83 -4.00 -13.09
CA TYR A 132 -7.30 -3.97 -11.70
C TYR A 132 -8.75 -4.46 -11.55
N LEU A 133 -9.56 -4.38 -12.61
CA LEU A 133 -10.95 -4.85 -12.63
C LEU A 133 -11.08 -6.28 -13.17
N GLU A 134 -10.00 -6.85 -13.70
CA GLU A 134 -9.94 -8.25 -14.09
C GLU A 134 -9.79 -9.14 -12.86
N ILE A 135 -10.72 -10.09 -12.69
CA ILE A 135 -10.56 -11.16 -11.71
C ILE A 135 -9.60 -12.17 -12.34
N SER A 136 -8.29 -12.05 -12.06
CA SER A 136 -7.37 -13.14 -12.38
C SER A 136 -7.71 -14.33 -11.49
N PRO A 137 -7.88 -15.56 -12.03
CA PRO A 137 -7.94 -16.73 -11.19
C PRO A 137 -6.65 -16.72 -10.38
N ARG A 138 -6.76 -16.64 -9.04
CA ARG A 138 -5.60 -16.77 -8.15
C ARG A 138 -4.84 -18.00 -8.64
N LYS A 139 -3.67 -17.82 -9.25
CA LYS A 139 -2.77 -18.96 -9.46
C LYS A 139 -2.53 -19.46 -8.05
N CYS A 140 -3.03 -20.65 -7.74
CA CYS A 140 -2.56 -21.41 -6.60
C CYS A 140 -1.05 -21.49 -6.77
N GLN A 141 -0.32 -20.61 -6.08
CA GLN A 141 1.11 -20.77 -5.90
C GLN A 141 1.24 -21.92 -4.91
N ASN A 142 1.55 -23.09 -5.47
CA ASN A 142 2.06 -24.26 -4.76
C ASN A 142 3.34 -23.90 -4.00
#